data_AF-A0A897N8A6-F1
#
_entry.id   AF-A0A897N8A6-F1
#
_cell.length_a   1.000
_cell.length_b   1.000
_cell.length_c   1.000
_cell.angle_alpha   90.00
_cell.angle_beta   90.00
_cell.angle_gamma   90.00
#
_symmetry.space_group_name_H-M   'P 1'
#
loop_
_entity.id
_entity.type
_entity.pdbx_description
1 polymer ?
#
loop_
_entity_poly.entity_id
_entity_poly.type
_entity_poly.pdbx_seq_one_letter_code
_entity_poly.pdbx_strand_id
1 'polypeptide(L)'
;MDSSRPLRILGIEGTAWAASAAVFETTDPTRRTDDERVEIYTDAYEPDSGGIHPREAAEHMHESIPDVVAQARATAREWADERGGGDAIDAVAFSRGPGLGPCLRIVATAARATAQRFDVPLVGVNHMVAHLEIGRHRSEFASPVCLNASGANAHVLGYRNGRYRVLGETMDTGVGNAIDKFTRHLGWSHPGGPKVERHAKDGKFLDLPYVVKGMDFSFSGIMSAAKQAVDSGEAVEDVCFGLQEHVFAMLTEVSERALSLTGSGQLVLGGGVAQNERLREMLASMCEQRGAEFYAPEPRFLRDNAGMIAVLGAKMYEAGDTIAIEDSRIDSNFRPDQVPVTWREGEDWTADGDSVRLGTSSRDNSARVADALQGAEATVTIEDGTVTKRRNPRAYRHERLDSRLRRERTRLEARLTSQARRVGVPTPILEDVDPERGLLVFERVGDADLRDDPAERHVRAVARHLATIHDAGFVHGDPTTRNVRIERAASDDRRYLIDFGLGYFTDDPEDYAMDLHVFDQSLTGTADDSESLIAAAREAYRTASSAPEPVLDSLREIEGRGRYQ
;
A
#
# COMPACT_ATOMS: atom_id res chain seq x y z
N MET A 1 -31.07 19.79 7.28
CA MET A 1 -30.91 20.51 6.00
C MET A 1 -32.01 20.03 5.07
N ASP A 2 -32.52 20.89 4.20
CA ASP A 2 -33.49 20.48 3.17
C ASP A 2 -32.78 19.51 2.21
N SER A 3 -33.15 18.23 2.27
CA SER A 3 -32.49 17.12 1.54
C SER A 3 -32.69 17.19 0.01
N SER A 4 -33.22 18.30 -0.50
CA SER A 4 -33.47 18.55 -1.92
C SER A 4 -32.50 19.55 -2.56
N ARG A 5 -31.77 20.36 -1.78
CA ARG A 5 -30.74 21.26 -2.31
C ARG A 5 -29.42 20.49 -2.46
N PRO A 6 -28.82 20.47 -3.66
CA PRO A 6 -27.53 19.82 -3.82
C PRO A 6 -26.44 20.61 -3.09
N LEU A 7 -25.51 19.87 -2.50
CA LEU A 7 -24.29 20.38 -1.91
C LEU A 7 -23.29 20.71 -3.03
N ARG A 8 -22.68 21.90 -2.99
CA ARG A 8 -21.65 22.37 -3.93
C ARG A 8 -20.35 22.69 -3.21
N ILE A 9 -19.30 21.92 -3.49
CA ILE A 9 -17.97 22.09 -2.91
C ILE A 9 -17.00 22.59 -3.97
N LEU A 10 -16.28 23.67 -3.66
CA LEU A 10 -15.14 24.13 -4.46
C LEU A 10 -13.86 23.52 -3.90
N GLY A 11 -13.20 22.65 -4.66
CA GLY A 11 -11.90 22.08 -4.32
C GLY A 11 -10.75 22.87 -4.91
N ILE A 12 -9.62 22.94 -4.22
CA ILE A 12 -8.36 23.53 -4.71
C ILE A 12 -7.20 22.56 -4.44
N GLU A 13 -6.45 22.21 -5.47
CA GLU A 13 -5.28 21.32 -5.42
C GLU A 13 -4.05 22.03 -6.00
N GLY A 14 -2.89 21.78 -5.39
CA GLY A 14 -1.60 22.34 -5.80
C GLY A 14 -0.47 21.92 -4.87
N THR A 15 -0.44 20.65 -4.48
CA THR A 15 0.60 20.07 -3.62
C THR A 15 1.96 19.97 -4.31
N ALA A 16 2.01 19.93 -5.64
CA ALA A 16 3.23 19.75 -6.42
C ALA A 16 3.31 20.66 -7.65
N TRP A 17 2.92 20.14 -8.83
CA TRP A 17 3.19 20.77 -10.15
C TRP A 17 1.91 21.16 -10.92
N ALA A 18 0.74 20.67 -10.50
CA ALA A 18 -0.54 20.95 -11.15
C ALA A 18 -1.37 21.94 -10.31
N ALA A 19 -1.57 23.16 -10.82
CA ALA A 19 -2.51 24.11 -10.25
C ALA A 19 -3.92 23.69 -10.67
N SER A 20 -4.79 23.36 -9.73
CA SER A 20 -6.11 22.83 -10.05
C SER A 20 -7.20 23.36 -9.14
N ALA A 21 -8.38 23.60 -9.71
CA ALA A 21 -9.61 23.89 -8.99
C ALA A 21 -10.78 23.13 -9.61
N ALA A 22 -11.74 22.75 -8.79
CA ALA A 22 -12.90 21.97 -9.25
C ALA A 22 -14.16 22.36 -8.50
N VAL A 23 -15.30 22.10 -9.11
CA VAL A 23 -16.60 22.15 -8.44
C VAL A 23 -17.20 20.76 -8.46
N PHE A 24 -17.63 20.29 -7.29
CA PHE A 24 -18.40 19.07 -7.14
C PHE A 24 -19.81 19.43 -6.65
N GLU A 25 -20.84 18.98 -7.37
CA GLU A 25 -22.25 19.07 -6.96
C GLU A 25 -22.80 17.66 -6.73
N THR A 26 -23.47 17.42 -5.61
CA THR A 26 -24.15 16.15 -5.30
C THR A 26 -25.34 16.37 -4.36
N THR A 27 -26.32 15.47 -4.39
CA THR A 27 -27.40 15.42 -3.38
C THR A 27 -27.05 14.53 -2.18
N ASP A 28 -26.04 13.67 -2.31
CA ASP A 28 -25.56 12.80 -1.23
C ASP A 28 -24.04 12.66 -1.36
N PRO A 29 -23.25 13.27 -0.46
CA PRO A 29 -21.79 13.18 -0.54
C PRO A 29 -21.24 11.83 -0.09
N THR A 30 -22.02 10.99 0.59
CA THR A 30 -21.52 9.74 1.19
C THR A 30 -21.32 8.63 0.16
N ARG A 31 -22.10 8.64 -0.92
CA ARG A 31 -22.11 7.65 -2.00
C ARG A 31 -22.23 8.32 -3.37
N ARG A 32 -21.98 7.56 -4.44
CA ARG A 32 -22.18 8.02 -5.80
C ARG A 32 -23.67 8.22 -6.09
N THR A 33 -24.03 9.31 -6.76
CA THR A 33 -25.40 9.54 -7.25
C THR A 33 -25.44 9.80 -8.75
N ASP A 34 -26.59 9.57 -9.38
CA ASP A 34 -26.77 9.78 -10.82
C ASP A 34 -26.77 11.26 -11.22
N ASP A 35 -27.08 12.15 -10.27
CA ASP A 35 -27.13 13.60 -10.46
C ASP A 35 -25.83 14.31 -10.07
N GLU A 36 -24.82 13.58 -9.61
CA GLU A 36 -23.55 14.17 -9.23
C GLU A 36 -22.78 14.68 -10.46
N ARG A 37 -22.10 15.81 -10.34
CA ARG A 37 -21.23 16.35 -11.39
C ARG A 37 -19.96 16.95 -10.81
N VAL A 38 -18.84 16.69 -11.50
CA VAL A 38 -17.51 17.24 -11.15
C VAL A 38 -16.90 17.86 -12.39
N GLU A 39 -16.64 19.16 -12.31
CA GLU A 39 -15.91 19.92 -13.33
C GLU A 39 -14.53 20.31 -12.80
N ILE A 40 -13.48 20.05 -13.58
CA ILE A 40 -12.09 20.15 -13.15
C ILE A 40 -11.33 21.07 -14.10
N TYR A 41 -10.70 22.10 -13.55
CA TYR A 41 -9.78 22.99 -14.24
C TYR A 41 -8.37 22.74 -13.72
N THR A 42 -7.45 22.37 -14.60
CA THR A 42 -6.06 22.08 -14.23
C THR A 42 -5.12 22.74 -15.22
N ASP A 43 -4.13 23.45 -14.69
CA ASP A 43 -2.99 23.98 -15.41
C ASP A 43 -1.70 23.40 -14.82
N ALA A 44 -1.01 22.61 -15.63
CA ALA A 44 0.10 21.77 -15.21
C ALA A 44 1.44 22.40 -15.63
N TYR A 45 2.35 22.56 -14.67
CA TYR A 45 3.71 23.01 -14.94
C TYR A 45 4.54 21.90 -15.59
N GLU A 46 5.03 22.15 -16.81
CA GLU A 46 5.98 21.29 -17.50
C GLU A 46 7.34 22.00 -17.59
N PRO A 47 8.40 21.49 -16.94
CA PRO A 47 9.71 22.13 -16.98
C PRO A 47 10.34 22.00 -18.37
N ASP A 48 10.97 23.08 -18.85
CA ASP A 48 11.72 23.10 -20.12
C ASP A 48 12.85 22.05 -20.14
N SER A 49 13.47 21.80 -18.99
CA SER A 49 14.50 20.78 -18.83
C SER A 49 14.59 20.27 -17.38
N GLY A 50 15.07 19.04 -17.20
CA GLY A 50 15.26 18.46 -15.87
C GLY A 50 13.96 17.97 -15.21
N GLY A 51 13.88 18.11 -13.89
CA GLY A 51 12.72 17.71 -13.08
C GLY A 51 12.06 18.92 -12.42
N ILE A 52 11.00 18.68 -11.66
CA ILE A 52 10.24 19.76 -11.00
C ILE A 52 11.12 20.49 -9.97
N HIS A 53 11.38 21.78 -10.21
CA HIS A 53 12.08 22.63 -9.25
C HIS A 53 11.06 23.32 -8.31
N PRO A 54 11.17 23.20 -6.98
CA PRO A 54 10.13 23.68 -6.05
C PRO A 54 9.81 25.17 -6.17
N ARG A 55 10.80 26.00 -6.56
CA ARG A 55 10.59 27.43 -6.76
C ARG A 55 9.80 27.72 -8.03
N GLU A 56 10.13 27.06 -9.13
CA GLU A 56 9.47 27.27 -10.43
C GLU A 56 8.03 26.75 -10.37
N ALA A 57 7.83 25.60 -9.73
CA ALA A 57 6.49 25.10 -9.45
C ALA A 57 5.66 26.09 -8.61
N ALA A 58 6.26 26.74 -7.61
CA ALA A 58 5.56 27.74 -6.81
C ALA A 58 5.27 29.03 -7.59
N GLU A 59 6.18 29.46 -8.49
CA GLU A 59 5.96 30.60 -9.39
C GLU A 59 4.78 30.31 -10.33
N HIS A 60 4.74 29.13 -10.95
CA HIS A 60 3.58 28.67 -11.75
C HIS A 60 2.28 28.65 -10.93
N MET A 61 2.30 28.07 -9.73
CA MET A 61 1.12 28.05 -8.84
C MET A 61 0.60 29.45 -8.51
N HIS A 62 1.50 30.42 -8.33
CA HIS A 62 1.14 31.80 -8.03
C HIS A 62 0.35 32.44 -9.17
N GLU A 63 0.72 32.14 -10.41
CA GLU A 63 0.09 32.66 -11.63
C GLU A 63 -1.21 31.91 -11.94
N SER A 64 -1.21 30.58 -11.89
CA SER A 64 -2.31 29.76 -12.40
C SER A 64 -3.44 29.48 -11.41
N ILE A 65 -3.18 29.43 -10.10
CA ILE A 65 -4.23 29.15 -9.09
C ILE A 65 -5.40 30.16 -9.14
N PRO A 66 -5.16 31.49 -9.23
CA PRO A 66 -6.23 32.46 -9.37
C PRO A 66 -7.14 32.19 -10.57
N ASP A 67 -6.56 31.80 -11.71
CA ASP A 67 -7.29 31.58 -12.97
C ASP A 67 -8.15 30.33 -12.91
N VAL A 68 -7.62 29.19 -12.45
CA VAL A 68 -8.40 27.95 -12.31
C VAL A 68 -9.51 28.11 -11.26
N VAL A 69 -9.25 28.83 -10.16
CA VAL A 69 -10.28 29.14 -9.15
C VAL A 69 -11.36 30.05 -9.73
N ALA A 70 -11.01 31.02 -10.59
CA ALA A 70 -11.99 31.87 -11.25
C ALA A 70 -12.91 31.06 -12.19
N GLN A 71 -12.35 30.10 -12.93
CA GLN A 71 -13.11 29.18 -13.79
C GLN A 71 -14.06 28.31 -12.96
N ALA A 72 -13.56 27.65 -11.91
CA ALA A 72 -14.41 26.86 -11.01
C ALA A 72 -15.54 27.69 -10.41
N ARG A 73 -15.27 28.93 -9.96
CA ARG A 73 -16.30 29.83 -9.41
C ARG A 73 -17.35 30.24 -10.44
N ALA A 74 -16.98 30.39 -11.71
CA ALA A 74 -17.94 30.69 -12.78
C ALA A 74 -18.90 29.52 -12.97
N THR A 75 -18.37 28.29 -13.08
CA THR A 75 -19.15 27.06 -13.19
C THR A 75 -20.08 26.84 -12.01
N ALA A 76 -19.60 27.07 -10.78
CA ALA A 76 -20.43 26.97 -9.58
C ALA A 76 -21.63 27.92 -9.62
N ARG A 77 -21.47 29.12 -10.19
CA ARG A 77 -22.56 30.10 -10.35
C ARG A 77 -23.54 29.65 -11.43
N GLU A 78 -23.04 29.22 -12.58
CA GLU A 78 -23.88 28.70 -13.66
C GLU A 78 -24.76 27.54 -13.17
N TRP A 79 -24.18 26.60 -12.44
CA TRP A 79 -24.88 25.47 -11.83
C TRP A 79 -25.92 25.88 -10.78
N ALA A 80 -25.66 26.94 -10.02
CA ALA A 80 -26.63 27.49 -9.07
C ALA A 80 -27.80 28.18 -9.78
N ASP A 81 -27.52 28.94 -10.84
CA ASP A 81 -28.52 29.65 -11.64
C ASP A 81 -29.48 28.66 -12.34
N GLU A 82 -28.95 27.53 -12.85
CA GLU A 82 -29.75 26.44 -13.42
C GLU A 82 -30.83 25.88 -12.47
N ARG A 83 -30.58 25.93 -11.15
CA ARG A 83 -31.50 25.43 -10.11
C ARG A 83 -32.36 26.54 -9.48
N GLY A 84 -32.46 27.70 -10.12
CA GLY A 84 -33.30 28.80 -9.66
C GLY A 84 -32.62 29.78 -8.71
N GLY A 85 -31.28 29.77 -8.66
CA GLY A 85 -30.45 30.63 -7.81
C GLY A 85 -30.15 30.04 -6.43
N GLY A 86 -29.28 30.71 -5.66
CA GLY A 86 -28.88 30.29 -4.30
C GLY A 86 -27.40 30.52 -4.03
N ASP A 87 -26.89 29.95 -2.94
CA ASP A 87 -25.45 29.96 -2.64
C ASP A 87 -24.73 29.14 -3.71
N ALA A 88 -23.75 29.75 -4.39
CA ALA A 88 -23.01 29.08 -5.45
C ALA A 88 -22.10 27.96 -4.92
N ILE A 89 -21.60 28.12 -3.69
CA ILE A 89 -20.63 27.26 -3.04
C ILE A 89 -21.03 27.15 -1.57
N ASP A 90 -21.00 25.94 -1.03
CA ASP A 90 -21.38 25.65 0.37
C ASP A 90 -20.16 25.49 1.28
N ALA A 91 -19.03 25.05 0.74
CA ALA A 91 -17.74 25.05 1.41
C ALA A 91 -16.57 25.04 0.41
N VAL A 92 -15.40 25.43 0.89
CA VAL A 92 -14.14 25.36 0.14
C VAL A 92 -13.25 24.27 0.74
N ALA A 93 -12.86 23.31 -0.08
CA ALA A 93 -11.91 22.27 0.28
C ALA A 93 -10.54 22.55 -0.36
N PHE A 94 -9.45 22.25 0.34
CA PHE A 94 -8.11 22.43 -0.21
C PHE A 94 -7.15 21.32 0.21
N SER A 95 -6.16 21.02 -0.63
CA SER A 95 -5.11 20.09 -0.28
C SER A 95 -4.18 20.69 0.79
N ARG A 96 -4.36 20.23 2.04
CA ARG A 96 -3.59 20.67 3.21
C ARG A 96 -2.18 20.06 3.23
N GLY A 97 -2.05 18.87 2.63
CA GLY A 97 -0.81 18.11 2.55
C GLY A 97 -1.05 16.62 2.29
N PRO A 98 0.01 15.81 2.13
CA PRO A 98 1.42 16.23 2.10
C PRO A 98 1.79 16.90 0.78
N GLY A 99 2.94 17.59 0.70
CA GLY A 99 3.35 18.29 -0.53
C GLY A 99 4.43 19.35 -0.36
N LEU A 100 4.80 19.99 -1.48
CA LEU A 100 5.80 21.06 -1.53
C LEU A 100 5.32 22.27 -0.72
N GLY A 101 5.99 22.56 0.38
CA GLY A 101 5.62 23.66 1.29
C GLY A 101 5.42 25.03 0.62
N PRO A 102 6.23 25.44 -0.38
CA PRO A 102 5.97 26.65 -1.17
C PRO A 102 4.61 26.62 -1.91
N CYS A 103 4.30 25.54 -2.63
CA CYS A 103 3.04 25.39 -3.37
C CYS A 103 1.82 25.32 -2.43
N LEU A 104 1.91 24.51 -1.37
CA LEU A 104 0.85 24.38 -0.36
C LEU A 104 0.46 25.72 0.28
N ARG A 105 1.42 26.63 0.49
CA ARG A 105 1.14 27.96 1.03
C ARG A 105 0.30 28.82 0.09
N ILE A 106 0.52 28.71 -1.22
CA ILE A 106 -0.25 29.42 -2.24
C ILE A 106 -1.68 28.89 -2.27
N VAL A 107 -1.83 27.56 -2.33
CA VAL A 107 -3.14 26.87 -2.31
C VAL A 107 -3.93 27.24 -1.06
N ALA A 108 -3.33 27.11 0.13
CA ALA A 108 -4.01 27.44 1.39
C ALA A 108 -4.42 28.92 1.45
N THR A 109 -3.61 29.83 0.89
CA THR A 109 -3.95 31.26 0.83
C THR A 109 -5.15 31.52 -0.07
N ALA A 110 -5.17 30.91 -1.27
CA ALA A 110 -6.30 31.01 -2.20
C ALA A 110 -7.59 30.42 -1.60
N ALA A 111 -7.48 29.27 -0.92
CA ALA A 111 -8.61 28.61 -0.27
C ALA A 111 -9.23 29.46 0.85
N ARG A 112 -8.40 30.01 1.75
CA ARG A 112 -8.85 30.91 2.82
C ARG A 112 -9.51 32.16 2.26
N ALA A 113 -8.89 32.81 1.28
CA ALA A 113 -9.44 33.99 0.64
C ALA A 113 -10.80 33.71 -0.02
N THR A 114 -10.93 32.55 -0.67
CA THR A 114 -12.18 32.11 -1.31
C THR A 114 -13.26 31.82 -0.27
N ALA A 115 -12.93 31.06 0.79
CA ALA A 115 -13.86 30.77 1.89
C ALA A 115 -14.37 32.05 2.56
N GLN A 116 -13.48 32.99 2.89
CA GLN A 116 -13.85 34.29 3.46
C GLN A 116 -14.69 35.14 2.52
N ARG A 117 -14.42 35.11 1.21
CA ARG A 117 -15.18 35.88 0.22
C ARG A 117 -16.63 35.44 0.13
N PHE A 118 -16.89 34.15 0.31
CA PHE A 118 -18.24 33.58 0.25
C PHE A 118 -18.87 33.38 1.64
N ASP A 119 -18.13 33.62 2.72
CA ASP A 119 -18.55 33.37 4.10
C ASP A 119 -18.98 31.91 4.32
N VAL A 120 -18.16 30.98 3.81
CA VAL A 120 -18.42 29.53 3.87
C VAL A 120 -17.33 28.79 4.62
N PRO A 121 -17.63 27.60 5.19
CA PRO A 121 -16.64 26.79 5.88
C PRO A 121 -15.47 26.35 4.99
N LEU A 122 -14.33 26.12 5.64
CA LEU A 122 -13.10 25.65 5.02
C LEU A 122 -12.83 24.20 5.45
N VAL A 123 -12.43 23.34 4.51
CA VAL A 123 -12.12 21.93 4.76
C VAL A 123 -10.68 21.64 4.34
N GLY A 124 -9.85 21.16 5.28
CA GLY A 124 -8.46 20.80 5.02
C GLY A 124 -8.31 19.32 4.69
N VAL A 125 -8.06 19.01 3.42
CA VAL A 125 -8.09 17.65 2.90
C VAL A 125 -6.67 17.06 2.83
N ASN A 126 -6.53 15.78 3.22
CA ASN A 126 -5.30 15.04 2.96
C ASN A 126 -5.27 14.54 1.51
N HIS A 127 -4.23 14.93 0.78
CA HIS A 127 -4.07 14.65 -0.65
C HIS A 127 -4.01 13.15 -0.96
N MET A 128 -3.34 12.34 -0.13
CA MET A 128 -3.23 10.90 -0.35
C MET A 128 -4.55 10.18 -0.11
N VAL A 129 -5.31 10.62 0.91
CA VAL A 129 -6.67 10.10 1.18
C VAL A 129 -7.64 10.53 0.09
N ALA A 130 -7.47 11.72 -0.51
CA ALA A 130 -8.30 12.17 -1.63
C ALA A 130 -8.19 11.26 -2.84
N HIS A 131 -6.97 10.87 -3.23
CA HIS A 131 -6.72 9.89 -4.30
C HIS A 131 -7.41 8.53 -4.04
N LEU A 132 -7.44 8.10 -2.78
CA LEU A 132 -8.14 6.87 -2.39
C LEU A 132 -9.66 7.04 -2.48
N GLU A 133 -10.19 8.07 -1.82
CA GLU A 133 -11.63 8.27 -1.67
C GLU A 133 -12.32 8.59 -2.99
N ILE A 134 -11.66 9.27 -3.95
CA ILE A 134 -12.23 9.43 -5.29
C ILE A 134 -12.40 8.09 -5.99
N GLY A 135 -11.42 7.18 -5.86
CA GLY A 135 -11.51 5.86 -6.47
C GLY A 135 -12.56 4.99 -5.79
N ARG A 136 -12.61 5.01 -4.45
CA ARG A 136 -13.63 4.32 -3.66
C ARG A 136 -15.05 4.83 -3.97
N HIS A 137 -15.22 6.15 -4.05
CA HIS A 137 -16.50 6.79 -4.37
C HIS A 137 -16.98 6.39 -5.76
N ARG A 138 -16.09 6.38 -6.75
CA ARG A 138 -16.42 6.04 -8.14
C ARG A 138 -16.68 4.56 -8.37
N SER A 139 -16.00 3.69 -7.61
CA SER A 139 -16.19 2.24 -7.68
C SER A 139 -17.37 1.74 -6.83
N GLU A 140 -17.86 2.56 -5.90
CA GLU A 140 -18.87 2.19 -4.90
C GLU A 140 -18.41 1.03 -3.99
N PHE A 141 -17.09 0.82 -3.89
CA PHE A 141 -16.52 -0.18 -3.01
C PHE A 141 -16.67 0.24 -1.54
N ALA A 142 -17.00 -0.73 -0.69
CA ALA A 142 -17.18 -0.49 0.73
C ALA A 142 -15.82 -0.32 1.43
N SER A 143 -14.95 -1.33 1.35
CA SER A 143 -13.66 -1.31 2.05
C SER A 143 -12.52 -1.88 1.19
N PRO A 144 -12.12 -1.17 0.13
CA PRO A 144 -11.03 -1.60 -0.73
C PRO A 144 -9.66 -1.40 -0.07
N VAL A 145 -8.71 -2.24 -0.47
CA VAL A 145 -7.29 -1.89 -0.42
C VAL A 145 -7.03 -0.85 -1.50
N CYS A 146 -6.20 0.15 -1.22
CA CYS A 146 -5.85 1.19 -2.19
C CYS A 146 -4.35 1.19 -2.47
N LEU A 147 -3.97 1.00 -3.72
CA LEU A 147 -2.63 1.29 -4.20
C LEU A 147 -2.60 2.73 -4.72
N ASN A 148 -1.87 3.62 -4.05
CA ASN A 148 -1.58 4.95 -4.55
C ASN A 148 -0.15 4.98 -5.09
N ALA A 149 0.01 5.02 -6.42
CA ALA A 149 1.29 5.06 -7.11
C ALA A 149 1.48 6.44 -7.79
N SER A 150 2.28 7.29 -7.16
CA SER A 150 2.48 8.69 -7.57
C SER A 150 3.96 9.03 -7.84
N GLY A 151 4.22 10.29 -8.20
CA GLY A 151 5.57 10.83 -8.35
C GLY A 151 6.39 10.75 -7.06
N ALA A 152 5.83 11.27 -5.97
CA ALA A 152 6.54 11.42 -4.70
C ALA A 152 6.42 10.18 -3.80
N ASN A 153 5.31 9.44 -3.92
CA ASN A 153 4.95 8.37 -2.99
C ASN A 153 4.47 7.12 -3.73
N ALA A 154 4.66 5.97 -3.10
CA ALA A 154 3.93 4.75 -3.42
C ALA A 154 3.48 4.11 -2.11
N HIS A 155 2.17 4.06 -1.88
CA HIS A 155 1.56 3.52 -0.65
C HIS A 155 0.52 2.47 -1.00
N VAL A 156 0.42 1.44 -0.17
CA VAL A 156 -0.70 0.52 -0.13
C VAL A 156 -1.44 0.77 1.18
N LEU A 157 -2.70 1.21 1.08
CA LEU A 157 -3.52 1.67 2.19
C LEU A 157 -4.68 0.71 2.44
N GLY A 158 -5.05 0.51 3.70
CA GLY A 158 -6.25 -0.22 4.11
C GLY A 158 -6.98 0.53 5.23
N TYR A 159 -8.31 0.46 5.25
CA TYR A 159 -9.10 1.08 6.31
C TYR A 159 -9.17 0.20 7.55
N ARG A 160 -8.85 0.76 8.73
CA ARG A 160 -8.93 0.07 10.02
C ARG A 160 -9.07 1.06 11.18
N ASN A 161 -10.01 0.79 12.09
CA ASN A 161 -10.23 1.53 13.33
C ASN A 161 -10.39 3.05 13.10
N GLY A 162 -11.27 3.43 12.17
CA GLY A 162 -11.52 4.85 11.91
C GLY A 162 -10.41 5.58 11.15
N ARG A 163 -9.42 4.88 10.58
CA ARG A 163 -8.26 5.49 9.90
C ARG A 163 -7.80 4.67 8.69
N TYR A 164 -7.17 5.33 7.72
CA TYR A 164 -6.44 4.65 6.65
C TYR A 164 -5.01 4.34 7.08
N ARG A 165 -4.67 3.06 7.19
CA ARG A 165 -3.35 2.58 7.62
C ARG A 165 -2.47 2.30 6.42
N VAL A 166 -1.19 2.64 6.54
CA VAL A 166 -0.16 2.32 5.55
C VAL A 166 0.24 0.86 5.74
N LEU A 167 -0.26 -0.02 4.86
CA LEU A 167 0.06 -1.45 4.87
C LEU A 167 1.42 -1.72 4.24
N GLY A 168 1.83 -0.91 3.27
CA GLY A 168 3.10 -1.02 2.57
C GLY A 168 3.50 0.30 1.91
N GLU A 169 4.79 0.59 1.85
CA GLU A 169 5.28 1.83 1.23
C GLU A 169 6.66 1.70 0.58
N THR A 170 7.06 2.73 -0.15
CA THR A 170 8.43 2.80 -0.67
C THR A 170 9.41 3.09 0.47
N MET A 171 10.52 2.36 0.50
CA MET A 171 11.59 2.58 1.48
C MET A 171 12.49 3.76 1.13
N ASP A 172 12.43 4.27 -0.11
CA ASP A 172 13.39 5.25 -0.61
C ASP A 172 12.77 6.42 -1.39
N THR A 173 12.18 6.18 -2.55
CA THR A 173 11.72 7.23 -3.46
C THR A 173 10.41 6.82 -4.11
N GLY A 174 9.48 7.75 -4.28
CA GLY A 174 8.27 7.51 -5.07
C GLY A 174 8.59 6.93 -6.47
N VAL A 175 7.73 6.03 -6.92
CA VAL A 175 7.93 5.28 -8.16
C VAL A 175 8.01 6.19 -9.39
N GLY A 176 7.18 7.26 -9.45
CA GLY A 176 7.27 8.21 -10.55
C GLY A 176 8.57 9.02 -10.54
N ASN A 177 9.07 9.44 -9.37
CA ASN A 177 10.38 10.11 -9.27
C ASN A 177 11.52 9.15 -9.62
N ALA A 178 11.41 7.87 -9.29
CA ALA A 178 12.37 6.86 -9.68
C ALA A 178 12.45 6.75 -11.22
N ILE A 179 11.30 6.65 -11.89
CA ILE A 179 11.19 6.65 -13.35
C ILE A 179 11.74 7.97 -13.93
N ASP A 180 11.36 9.13 -13.39
CA ASP A 180 11.85 10.43 -13.86
C ASP A 180 13.36 10.60 -13.66
N LYS A 181 13.97 9.98 -12.64
CA LYS A 181 15.44 9.92 -12.46
C LYS A 181 16.10 9.08 -13.55
N PHE A 182 15.46 8.02 -14.02
CA PHE A 182 15.95 7.21 -15.14
C PHE A 182 15.81 7.95 -16.46
N THR A 183 14.64 8.53 -16.77
CA THR A 183 14.46 9.25 -18.04
C THR A 183 15.34 10.49 -18.17
N ARG A 184 15.63 11.18 -17.07
CA ARG A 184 16.61 12.27 -17.06
C ARG A 184 18.03 11.81 -17.39
N HIS A 185 18.42 10.59 -17.00
CA HIS A 185 19.70 9.99 -17.40
C HIS A 185 19.80 9.83 -18.92
N LEU A 186 18.67 9.56 -19.59
CA LEU A 186 18.55 9.48 -21.04
C LEU A 186 18.42 10.85 -21.74
N GLY A 187 18.46 11.95 -20.98
CA GLY A 187 18.26 13.30 -21.51
C GLY A 187 16.80 13.65 -21.83
N TRP A 188 15.83 12.88 -21.33
CA TRP A 188 14.41 13.16 -21.56
C TRP A 188 13.85 14.10 -20.48
N SER A 189 13.03 15.08 -20.90
CA SER A 189 12.28 15.96 -19.99
C SER A 189 11.18 15.22 -19.21
N HIS A 190 10.68 15.81 -18.13
CA HIS A 190 9.43 15.38 -17.48
C HIS A 190 8.22 15.59 -18.43
N PRO A 191 7.15 14.77 -18.38
CA PRO A 191 6.99 13.54 -17.57
C PRO A 191 7.69 12.32 -18.19
N GLY A 192 8.37 11.52 -17.36
CA GLY A 192 9.12 10.34 -17.78
C GLY A 192 8.27 9.09 -18.00
N GLY A 193 7.22 8.90 -17.18
CA GLY A 193 6.34 7.71 -17.22
C GLY A 193 5.83 7.35 -18.62
N PRO A 194 5.13 8.26 -19.34
CA PRO A 194 4.64 7.99 -20.70
C PRO A 194 5.74 7.69 -21.71
N LYS A 195 6.97 8.19 -21.48
CA LYS A 195 8.12 7.93 -22.38
C LYS A 195 8.62 6.50 -22.19
N VAL A 196 8.83 6.07 -20.94
CA VAL A 196 9.19 4.68 -20.63
C VAL A 196 8.15 3.71 -21.18
N GLU A 197 6.86 4.00 -20.98
CA GLU A 197 5.77 3.16 -21.50
C GLU A 197 5.78 3.03 -23.03
N ARG A 198 6.08 4.11 -23.76
CA ARG A 198 6.19 4.04 -25.23
C ARG A 198 7.38 3.21 -25.69
N HIS A 199 8.57 3.41 -25.11
CA HIS A 199 9.76 2.67 -25.50
C HIS A 199 9.69 1.19 -25.11
N ALA A 200 9.01 0.87 -24.00
CA ALA A 200 8.83 -0.51 -23.58
C ALA A 200 8.03 -1.36 -24.58
N LYS A 201 7.15 -0.77 -25.40
CA LYS A 201 6.35 -1.52 -26.39
C LYS A 201 7.19 -2.28 -27.41
N ASP A 202 8.37 -1.76 -27.72
CA ASP A 202 9.30 -2.33 -28.70
C ASP A 202 10.46 -3.10 -28.02
N GLY A 203 10.44 -3.21 -26.70
CA GLY A 203 11.48 -3.83 -25.89
C GLY A 203 11.30 -5.34 -25.69
N LYS A 204 12.40 -6.00 -25.34
CA LYS A 204 12.46 -7.38 -24.90
C LYS A 204 12.74 -7.45 -23.39
N PHE A 205 12.36 -8.58 -22.79
CA PHE A 205 12.62 -8.81 -21.36
C PHE A 205 14.11 -8.76 -21.03
N LEU A 206 14.49 -7.72 -20.28
CA LEU A 206 15.76 -7.54 -19.62
C LEU A 206 15.58 -7.70 -18.11
N ASP A 207 16.37 -8.58 -17.51
CA ASP A 207 16.28 -8.89 -16.09
C ASP A 207 16.92 -7.79 -15.24
N LEU A 208 16.21 -7.33 -14.22
CA LEU A 208 16.65 -6.27 -13.32
C LEU A 208 16.46 -6.69 -11.85
N PRO A 209 17.10 -6.00 -10.90
CA PRO A 209 16.90 -6.26 -9.47
C PRO A 209 15.43 -6.13 -9.06
N TYR A 210 14.96 -7.08 -8.25
CA TYR A 210 13.60 -7.09 -7.70
C TYR A 210 13.69 -7.02 -6.18
N VAL A 211 13.23 -5.92 -5.58
CA VAL A 211 13.42 -5.63 -4.15
C VAL A 211 12.08 -5.37 -3.48
N VAL A 212 11.51 -6.45 -2.91
CA VAL A 212 10.34 -6.40 -2.03
C VAL A 212 10.76 -7.00 -0.68
N LYS A 213 10.60 -6.22 0.39
CA LYS A 213 10.87 -6.63 1.78
C LYS A 213 9.56 -6.58 2.55
N GLY A 214 8.98 -7.74 2.90
CA GLY A 214 7.68 -7.78 3.58
C GLY A 214 6.58 -7.08 2.77
N MET A 215 6.08 -5.95 3.24
CA MET A 215 5.08 -5.13 2.54
C MET A 215 5.67 -3.93 1.80
N ASP A 216 7.00 -3.79 1.76
CA ASP A 216 7.68 -2.61 1.25
C ASP A 216 8.50 -2.88 0.01
N PHE A 217 8.76 -1.83 -0.76
CA PHE A 217 9.54 -1.90 -1.99
C PHE A 217 10.58 -0.77 -2.06
N SER A 218 11.70 -1.05 -2.73
CA SER A 218 12.74 -0.05 -3.01
C SER A 218 12.97 0.07 -4.51
N PHE A 219 13.05 1.31 -5.00
CA PHE A 219 13.25 1.58 -6.42
C PHE A 219 14.69 2.07 -6.73
N SER A 220 15.50 2.45 -5.75
CA SER A 220 16.84 3.02 -6.01
C SER A 220 17.79 2.02 -6.66
N GLY A 221 17.78 0.76 -6.20
CA GLY A 221 18.63 -0.30 -6.74
C GLY A 221 18.32 -0.61 -8.20
N ILE A 222 17.03 -0.79 -8.52
CA ILE A 222 16.58 -1.07 -9.88
C ILE A 222 16.86 0.11 -10.83
N MET A 223 16.70 1.36 -10.38
CA MET A 223 17.01 2.53 -11.21
C MET A 223 18.51 2.63 -11.51
N SER A 224 19.37 2.30 -10.55
CA SER A 224 20.82 2.28 -10.75
C SER A 224 21.22 1.19 -11.76
N ALA A 225 20.64 0.00 -11.64
CA ALA A 225 20.85 -1.10 -12.58
C ALA A 225 20.36 -0.76 -14.00
N ALA A 226 19.19 -0.11 -14.12
CA ALA A 226 18.67 0.32 -15.41
C ALA A 226 19.58 1.34 -16.11
N LYS A 227 20.13 2.31 -15.37
CA LYS A 227 21.11 3.27 -15.92
C LYS A 227 22.38 2.56 -16.38
N GLN A 228 22.91 1.67 -15.55
CA GLN A 228 24.09 0.89 -15.87
C GLN A 228 23.89 -0.01 -17.10
N ALA A 229 22.71 -0.60 -17.27
CA ALA A 229 22.38 -1.41 -18.43
C ALA A 229 22.46 -0.58 -19.72
N VAL A 230 21.87 0.62 -19.73
CA VAL A 230 21.98 1.56 -20.87
C VAL A 230 23.44 1.95 -21.12
N ASP A 231 24.18 2.32 -20.07
CA ASP A 231 25.59 2.71 -20.18
C ASP A 231 26.47 1.55 -20.69
N SER A 232 26.04 0.30 -20.47
CA SER A 232 26.71 -0.92 -20.94
C SER A 232 26.31 -1.32 -22.37
N GLY A 233 25.42 -0.57 -23.02
CA GLY A 233 25.03 -0.77 -24.41
C GLY A 233 23.74 -1.57 -24.63
N GLU A 234 22.97 -1.85 -23.58
CA GLU A 234 21.64 -2.46 -23.73
C GLU A 234 20.68 -1.49 -24.44
N ALA A 235 19.77 -2.02 -25.25
CA ALA A 235 18.78 -1.21 -25.94
C ALA A 235 17.87 -0.49 -24.93
N VAL A 236 17.60 0.80 -25.17
CA VAL A 236 16.76 1.61 -24.25
C VAL A 236 15.36 1.02 -24.14
N GLU A 237 14.84 0.46 -25.23
CA GLU A 237 13.56 -0.23 -25.30
C GLU A 237 13.52 -1.45 -24.37
N ASP A 238 14.57 -2.29 -24.41
CA ASP A 238 14.70 -3.49 -23.56
C ASP A 238 14.81 -3.10 -22.07
N VAL A 239 15.58 -2.05 -21.76
CA VAL A 239 15.67 -1.51 -20.40
C VAL A 239 14.33 -0.93 -19.94
N CYS A 240 13.61 -0.19 -20.79
CA CYS A 240 12.28 0.34 -20.45
C CYS A 240 11.29 -0.79 -20.19
N PHE A 241 11.28 -1.83 -21.02
CA PHE A 241 10.42 -3.00 -20.84
C PHE A 241 10.77 -3.75 -19.56
N GLY A 242 12.05 -4.05 -19.33
CA GLY A 242 12.53 -4.66 -18.09
C GLY A 242 12.13 -3.83 -16.86
N LEU A 243 12.37 -2.53 -16.90
CA LEU A 243 12.03 -1.63 -15.80
C LEU A 243 10.53 -1.64 -15.48
N GLN A 244 9.69 -1.57 -16.52
CA GLN A 244 8.24 -1.60 -16.39
C GLN A 244 7.75 -2.91 -15.76
N GLU A 245 8.20 -4.06 -16.28
CA GLU A 245 7.79 -5.37 -15.78
C GLU A 245 8.19 -5.59 -14.32
N HIS A 246 9.38 -5.16 -13.92
CA HIS A 246 9.86 -5.35 -12.54
C HIS A 246 9.17 -4.39 -11.57
N VAL A 247 9.10 -3.10 -11.89
CA VAL A 247 8.49 -2.09 -11.00
C VAL A 247 7.02 -2.39 -10.76
N PHE A 248 6.26 -2.70 -11.81
CA PHE A 248 4.83 -2.96 -11.66
C PHE A 248 4.53 -4.32 -11.06
N ALA A 249 5.38 -5.33 -11.29
CA ALA A 249 5.28 -6.59 -10.56
C ALA A 249 5.56 -6.42 -9.05
N MET A 250 6.43 -5.48 -8.64
CA MET A 250 6.63 -5.16 -7.20
C MET A 250 5.39 -4.52 -6.59
N LEU A 251 4.82 -3.50 -7.25
CA LEU A 251 3.57 -2.85 -6.79
C LEU A 251 2.39 -3.83 -6.73
N THR A 252 2.27 -4.70 -7.74
CA THR A 252 1.21 -5.71 -7.83
C THR A 252 1.37 -6.79 -6.75
N GLU A 253 2.60 -7.25 -6.49
CA GLU A 253 2.89 -8.21 -5.42
C GLU A 253 2.51 -7.67 -4.04
N VAL A 254 2.90 -6.44 -3.71
CA VAL A 254 2.54 -5.85 -2.41
C VAL A 254 1.03 -5.61 -2.30
N SER A 255 0.37 -5.23 -3.39
CA SER A 255 -1.10 -5.11 -3.42
C SER A 255 -1.78 -6.46 -3.18
N GLU A 256 -1.28 -7.54 -3.77
CA GLU A 256 -1.75 -8.91 -3.54
C GLU A 256 -1.57 -9.37 -2.08
N ARG A 257 -0.43 -9.04 -1.48
CA ARG A 257 -0.17 -9.30 -0.06
C ARG A 257 -1.13 -8.51 0.83
N ALA A 258 -1.39 -7.24 0.52
CA ALA A 258 -2.33 -6.40 1.28
C ALA A 258 -3.77 -6.91 1.20
N LEU A 259 -4.23 -7.34 0.01
CA LEU A 259 -5.54 -7.98 -0.13
C LEU A 259 -5.65 -9.26 0.71
N SER A 260 -4.57 -10.03 0.78
CA SER A 260 -4.53 -11.25 1.61
C SER A 260 -4.53 -10.93 3.11
N LEU A 261 -3.76 -9.92 3.52
CA LEU A 261 -3.66 -9.49 4.91
C LEU A 261 -4.98 -8.92 5.44
N THR A 262 -5.65 -8.12 4.62
CA THR A 262 -6.91 -7.45 5.00
C THR A 262 -8.14 -8.33 4.81
N GLY A 263 -8.03 -9.42 4.03
CA GLY A 263 -9.18 -10.19 3.57
C GLY A 263 -10.06 -9.45 2.55
N SER A 264 -9.68 -8.24 2.12
CA SER A 264 -10.47 -7.46 1.17
C SER A 264 -10.49 -8.10 -0.20
N GLY A 265 -11.68 -8.17 -0.80
CA GLY A 265 -11.89 -8.59 -2.19
C GLY A 265 -11.90 -7.43 -3.18
N GLN A 266 -11.47 -6.23 -2.79
CA GLN A 266 -11.61 -5.01 -3.58
C GLN A 266 -10.30 -4.22 -3.61
N LEU A 267 -9.85 -3.85 -4.81
CA LEU A 267 -8.64 -3.05 -5.03
C LEU A 267 -8.98 -1.78 -5.83
N VAL A 268 -8.58 -0.63 -5.29
CA VAL A 268 -8.63 0.67 -5.98
C VAL A 268 -7.21 1.14 -6.29
N LEU A 269 -7.02 1.65 -7.50
CA LEU A 269 -5.77 2.26 -7.94
C LEU A 269 -5.89 3.79 -8.00
N GLY A 270 -4.89 4.51 -7.49
CA GLY A 270 -4.78 5.97 -7.55
C GLY A 270 -3.36 6.45 -7.83
N GLY A 271 -3.20 7.76 -8.05
CA GLY A 271 -1.92 8.42 -8.30
C GLY A 271 -1.48 8.45 -9.76
N GLY A 272 -0.61 9.39 -10.12
CA GLY A 272 -0.30 9.69 -11.53
C GLY A 272 0.32 8.53 -12.33
N VAL A 273 1.02 7.59 -11.67
CA VAL A 273 1.63 6.41 -12.33
C VAL A 273 0.55 5.38 -12.71
N ALA A 274 -0.61 5.42 -12.07
CA ALA A 274 -1.77 4.58 -12.39
C ALA A 274 -2.29 4.73 -13.83
N GLN A 275 -1.94 5.81 -14.53
CA GLN A 275 -2.30 5.98 -15.93
C GLN A 275 -1.60 4.97 -16.85
N ASN A 276 -0.50 4.38 -16.41
CA ASN A 276 0.20 3.37 -17.19
C ASN A 276 -0.72 2.16 -17.45
N GLU A 277 -0.85 1.81 -18.72
CA GLU A 277 -1.70 0.71 -19.19
C GLU A 277 -1.23 -0.63 -18.64
N ARG A 278 0.10 -0.88 -18.68
CA ARG A 278 0.68 -2.14 -18.20
C ARG A 278 0.49 -2.36 -16.70
N LEU A 279 0.62 -1.31 -15.88
CA LEU A 279 0.34 -1.41 -14.44
C LEU A 279 -1.11 -1.81 -14.20
N ARG A 280 -2.06 -1.19 -14.92
CA ARG A 280 -3.49 -1.51 -14.82
C ARG A 280 -3.77 -2.95 -15.26
N GLU A 281 -3.14 -3.41 -16.35
CA GLU A 281 -3.25 -4.80 -16.80
C GLU A 281 -2.74 -5.80 -15.75
N MET A 282 -1.58 -5.55 -15.14
CA MET A 282 -1.02 -6.43 -14.11
C MET A 282 -1.93 -6.52 -12.88
N LEU A 283 -2.44 -5.39 -12.40
CA LEU A 283 -3.33 -5.35 -11.24
C LEU A 283 -4.68 -6.02 -11.55
N ALA A 284 -5.24 -5.79 -12.74
CA ALA A 284 -6.47 -6.45 -13.18
C ALA A 284 -6.29 -7.98 -13.25
N SER A 285 -5.20 -8.45 -13.86
CA SER A 285 -4.87 -9.88 -13.94
C SER A 285 -4.67 -10.52 -12.56
N MET A 286 -4.01 -9.80 -11.63
CA MET A 286 -3.83 -10.26 -10.25
C MET A 286 -5.18 -10.37 -9.52
N CYS A 287 -6.04 -9.35 -9.64
CA CYS A 287 -7.36 -9.36 -9.05
C CYS A 287 -8.24 -10.48 -9.62
N GLU A 288 -8.24 -10.68 -10.94
CA GLU A 288 -8.94 -11.79 -11.60
C GLU A 288 -8.47 -13.15 -11.08
N GLN A 289 -7.15 -13.38 -11.01
CA GLN A 289 -6.56 -14.61 -10.49
C GLN A 289 -6.99 -14.92 -9.05
N ARG A 290 -7.29 -13.89 -8.24
CA ARG A 290 -7.74 -14.01 -6.85
C ARG A 290 -9.25 -14.03 -6.66
N GLY A 291 -10.02 -13.69 -7.69
CA GLY A 291 -11.46 -13.41 -7.55
C GLY A 291 -11.75 -12.10 -6.77
N ALA A 292 -10.86 -11.12 -6.87
CA ALA A 292 -11.06 -9.76 -6.33
C ALA A 292 -11.55 -8.81 -7.44
N GLU A 293 -12.26 -7.76 -7.05
CA GLU A 293 -12.68 -6.67 -7.92
C GLU A 293 -11.57 -5.62 -8.02
N PHE A 294 -11.43 -5.01 -9.20
CA PHE A 294 -10.43 -3.98 -9.47
C PHE A 294 -11.09 -2.74 -10.06
N TYR A 295 -10.70 -1.57 -9.55
CA TYR A 295 -11.14 -0.29 -10.10
C TYR A 295 -9.98 0.70 -10.24
N ALA A 296 -9.82 1.24 -11.46
CA ALA A 296 -8.97 2.38 -11.75
C ALA A 296 -9.86 3.53 -12.24
N PRO A 297 -9.86 4.70 -11.58
CA PRO A 297 -10.59 5.88 -12.03
C PRO A 297 -10.22 6.32 -13.46
N GLU A 298 -11.08 7.14 -14.04
CA GLU A 298 -10.79 7.84 -15.30
C GLU A 298 -9.48 8.65 -15.18
N PRO A 299 -8.70 8.82 -16.27
CA PRO A 299 -7.41 9.52 -16.23
C PRO A 299 -7.44 10.91 -15.59
N ARG A 300 -8.56 11.64 -15.72
CA ARG A 300 -8.75 12.96 -15.10
C ARG A 300 -8.74 12.95 -13.57
N PHE A 301 -9.02 11.80 -12.94
CA PHE A 301 -8.99 11.60 -11.49
C PHE A 301 -7.70 10.93 -11.00
N LEU A 302 -6.88 10.37 -11.88
CA LEU A 302 -5.63 9.69 -11.52
C LEU A 302 -4.47 10.67 -11.31
N ARG A 303 -4.44 11.78 -12.05
CA ARG A 303 -3.47 12.86 -11.84
C ARG A 303 -3.86 13.70 -10.63
N ASP A 304 -2.94 14.52 -10.13
CA ASP A 304 -3.26 15.53 -9.13
C ASP A 304 -4.33 16.47 -9.70
N ASN A 305 -5.49 16.50 -9.05
CA ASN A 305 -6.66 17.25 -9.49
C ASN A 305 -7.46 17.75 -8.30
N ALA A 306 -8.17 18.85 -8.46
CA ALA A 306 -9.04 19.37 -7.40
C ALA A 306 -10.37 18.62 -7.28
N GLY A 307 -10.74 17.78 -8.25
CA GLY A 307 -11.96 16.97 -8.20
C GLY A 307 -11.95 16.00 -7.02
N MET A 308 -10.85 15.29 -6.80
CA MET A 308 -10.69 14.41 -5.63
C MET A 308 -10.72 15.18 -4.30
N ILE A 309 -10.19 16.42 -4.28
CA ILE A 309 -10.22 17.30 -3.11
C ILE A 309 -11.64 17.76 -2.83
N ALA A 310 -12.42 18.11 -3.86
CA ALA A 310 -13.81 18.51 -3.72
C ALA A 310 -14.70 17.34 -3.25
N VAL A 311 -14.51 16.14 -3.80
CA VAL A 311 -15.29 14.95 -3.43
C VAL A 311 -15.03 14.53 -1.99
N LEU A 312 -13.76 14.44 -1.56
CA LEU A 312 -13.44 14.15 -0.16
C LEU A 312 -13.87 15.32 0.75
N GLY A 313 -13.69 16.55 0.29
CA GLY A 313 -14.14 17.75 0.99
C GLY A 313 -15.64 17.74 1.28
N ALA A 314 -16.47 17.23 0.36
CA ALA A 314 -17.91 17.07 0.55
C ALA A 314 -18.25 16.07 1.65
N LYS A 315 -17.56 14.91 1.68
CA LYS A 315 -17.73 13.89 2.72
C LYS A 315 -17.36 14.44 4.09
N MET A 316 -16.21 15.11 4.18
CA MET A 316 -15.74 15.73 5.42
C MET A 316 -16.68 16.85 5.88
N TYR A 317 -17.14 17.71 4.95
CA TYR A 317 -18.08 18.78 5.26
C TYR A 317 -19.40 18.25 5.85
N GLU A 318 -19.97 17.20 5.25
CA GLU A 318 -21.20 16.57 5.76
C GLU A 318 -21.01 15.97 7.16
N ALA A 319 -19.82 15.41 7.43
CA ALA A 319 -19.45 14.92 8.76
C ALA A 319 -19.14 16.04 9.78
N GLY A 320 -19.13 17.30 9.35
CA GLY A 320 -18.79 18.46 10.20
C GLY A 320 -17.29 18.72 10.35
N ASP A 321 -16.44 18.04 9.59
CA ASP A 321 -14.97 18.17 9.60
C ASP A 321 -14.51 19.44 8.87
N THR A 322 -14.82 20.57 9.47
CA THR A 322 -14.40 21.90 9.02
C THR A 322 -13.31 22.45 9.92
N ILE A 323 -12.50 23.36 9.40
CA ILE A 323 -11.39 23.97 10.14
C ILE A 323 -11.50 25.48 10.13
N ALA A 324 -11.18 26.09 11.28
CA ALA A 324 -11.05 27.53 11.39
C ALA A 324 -9.84 28.02 10.56
N ILE A 325 -9.91 29.26 10.09
CA ILE A 325 -8.88 29.82 9.20
C ILE A 325 -7.53 29.89 9.92
N GLU A 326 -7.53 30.28 11.19
CA GLU A 326 -6.36 30.34 12.07
C GLU A 326 -5.66 28.97 12.26
N ASP A 327 -6.43 27.89 12.22
CA ASP A 327 -5.96 26.51 12.43
C ASP A 327 -5.63 25.78 11.12
N SER A 328 -5.94 26.40 9.98
CA SER A 328 -5.78 25.82 8.63
C SER A 328 -4.33 25.76 8.12
N ARG A 329 -3.34 25.66 9.01
CA ARG A 329 -1.92 25.57 8.65
C ARG A 329 -1.67 24.35 7.76
N ILE A 330 -0.82 24.54 6.75
CA ILE A 330 -0.36 23.46 5.87
C ILE A 330 0.47 22.45 6.67
N ASP A 331 0.52 21.22 6.17
CA ASP A 331 1.39 20.18 6.70
C ASP A 331 2.04 19.42 5.54
N SER A 332 3.30 19.74 5.25
CA SER A 332 4.04 19.10 4.16
C SER A 332 4.25 17.60 4.37
N ASN A 333 4.15 17.11 5.60
CA ASN A 333 4.38 15.72 5.98
C ASN A 333 3.08 15.02 6.42
N PHE A 334 1.92 15.56 6.05
CA PHE A 334 0.62 15.06 6.50
C PHE A 334 0.38 13.61 6.05
N ARG A 335 0.62 12.65 6.94
CA ARG A 335 0.50 11.23 6.59
C ARG A 335 -0.99 10.82 6.54
N PRO A 336 -1.36 9.87 5.67
CA PRO A 336 -2.74 9.38 5.58
C PRO A 336 -3.24 8.71 6.87
N ASP A 337 -2.35 8.09 7.65
CA ASP A 337 -2.65 7.44 8.94
C ASP A 337 -2.99 8.44 10.07
N GLN A 338 -2.59 9.70 9.93
CA GLN A 338 -2.92 10.78 10.87
C GLN A 338 -4.36 11.28 10.72
N VAL A 339 -5.02 10.97 9.60
CA VAL A 339 -6.36 11.47 9.28
C VAL A 339 -7.44 10.62 9.97
N PRO A 340 -8.20 11.17 10.93
CA PRO A 340 -9.40 10.49 11.40
C PRO A 340 -10.44 10.47 10.28
N VAL A 341 -11.03 9.32 10.04
CA VAL A 341 -12.07 9.12 9.03
C VAL A 341 -13.42 9.14 9.73
N THR A 342 -13.97 10.34 9.84
CA THR A 342 -15.25 10.63 10.51
C THR A 342 -16.45 10.36 9.60
N TRP A 343 -16.25 10.37 8.28
CA TRP A 343 -17.31 10.22 7.26
C TRP A 343 -17.70 8.76 6.96
N ARG A 344 -17.25 7.79 7.76
CA ARG A 344 -17.53 6.35 7.61
C ARG A 344 -18.08 5.69 8.90
N GLU A 345 -18.84 6.42 9.72
CA GLU A 345 -19.35 5.90 11.00
C GLU A 345 -20.06 4.53 10.87
N GLY A 346 -19.65 3.55 11.68
CA GLY A 346 -20.26 2.21 11.76
C GLY A 346 -19.64 1.13 10.87
N GLU A 347 -18.64 1.46 10.06
CA GLU A 347 -17.89 0.48 9.27
C GLU A 347 -16.68 -0.04 10.07
N ASP A 348 -16.88 -1.03 10.94
CA ASP A 348 -15.75 -1.77 11.51
C ASP A 348 -15.33 -2.91 10.58
N TRP A 349 -14.02 -3.09 10.45
CA TRP A 349 -13.46 -4.29 9.85
C TRP A 349 -13.86 -5.50 10.72
N THR A 350 -14.66 -6.42 10.18
CA THR A 350 -14.77 -7.75 10.78
C THR A 350 -13.49 -8.51 10.45
N ALA A 351 -12.71 -8.79 11.47
CA ALA A 351 -11.52 -9.64 11.43
C ALA A 351 -11.76 -11.09 11.03
N ASP A 352 -12.98 -11.41 10.61
CA ASP A 352 -13.38 -12.71 10.11
C ASP A 352 -12.81 -12.87 8.70
N GLY A 353 -11.48 -12.96 8.64
CA GLY A 353 -10.73 -13.55 7.56
C GLY A 353 -11.08 -15.02 7.48
N ASP A 354 -12.30 -15.32 7.02
CA ASP A 354 -12.52 -16.52 6.24
C ASP A 354 -11.80 -16.28 4.92
N SER A 355 -10.53 -16.69 4.88
CA SER A 355 -9.87 -17.10 3.65
C SER A 355 -10.93 -17.80 2.81
N VAL A 356 -11.26 -17.24 1.64
CA VAL A 356 -12.28 -17.73 0.72
C VAL A 356 -12.26 -19.26 0.73
N ARG A 357 -13.16 -19.86 1.50
CA ARG A 357 -13.48 -21.27 1.35
C ARG A 357 -14.20 -21.28 0.01
N LEU A 358 -13.47 -21.64 -1.05
CA LEU A 358 -14.07 -21.98 -2.33
C LEU A 358 -15.13 -23.03 -2.03
N GLY A 359 -16.38 -22.57 -1.94
CA GLY A 359 -17.53 -23.39 -1.65
C GLY A 359 -17.63 -24.43 -2.76
N THR A 360 -17.36 -25.68 -2.40
CA THR A 360 -17.65 -26.83 -3.26
C THR A 360 -19.16 -27.01 -3.32
N SER A 361 -19.82 -26.26 -4.20
CA SER A 361 -21.16 -26.62 -4.66
C SER A 361 -21.04 -27.78 -5.66
N SER A 362 -20.79 -28.98 -5.15
CA SER A 362 -21.08 -30.21 -5.89
C SER A 362 -21.31 -31.33 -4.88
N ARG A 363 -22.55 -31.79 -4.82
CA ARG A 363 -22.93 -33.02 -4.13
C ARG A 363 -22.31 -34.18 -4.90
N ASP A 364 -21.14 -34.64 -4.48
CA ASP A 364 -20.78 -36.03 -4.68
C ASP A 364 -19.92 -36.57 -3.54
N ASN A 365 -20.38 -37.69 -3.00
CA ASN A 365 -20.01 -38.20 -1.68
C ASN A 365 -19.10 -39.42 -1.90
N SER A 366 -17.77 -39.22 -2.03
CA SER A 366 -16.72 -40.24 -1.76
C SER A 366 -15.32 -39.81 -2.25
N ALA A 367 -14.61 -38.99 -1.50
CA ALA A 367 -13.14 -38.98 -1.42
C ALA A 367 -12.75 -38.10 -0.23
N ARG A 368 -11.77 -38.54 0.58
CA ARG A 368 -11.17 -37.70 1.61
C ARG A 368 -10.45 -36.54 0.90
N VAL A 369 -11.08 -35.37 0.84
CA VAL A 369 -10.50 -34.17 0.25
C VAL A 369 -9.42 -33.67 1.21
N ALA A 370 -8.19 -33.57 0.72
CA ALA A 370 -7.08 -32.96 1.43
C ALA A 370 -7.42 -31.50 1.77
N ASP A 371 -7.19 -31.09 3.01
CA ASP A 371 -7.35 -29.70 3.45
C ASP A 371 -6.27 -28.84 2.78
N ALA A 372 -6.54 -28.33 1.58
CA ALA A 372 -5.68 -27.40 0.88
C ALA A 372 -5.92 -25.98 1.42
N LEU A 373 -4.90 -25.40 2.05
CA LEU A 373 -4.89 -24.00 2.48
C LEU A 373 -4.21 -23.17 1.39
N GLN A 374 -4.96 -22.26 0.77
CA GLN A 374 -4.42 -21.35 -0.24
C GLN A 374 -3.96 -20.05 0.43
N GLY A 375 -2.64 -19.88 0.55
CA GLY A 375 -2.02 -18.62 0.97
C GLY A 375 -1.89 -17.63 -0.20
N ALA A 376 -1.40 -16.42 0.10
CA ALA A 376 -1.20 -15.36 -0.90
C ALA A 376 -0.29 -15.82 -2.05
N GLU A 377 0.85 -16.46 -1.73
CA GLU A 377 1.88 -16.84 -2.71
C GLU A 377 1.93 -18.34 -3.04
N ALA A 378 1.43 -19.22 -2.16
CA ALA A 378 1.58 -20.66 -2.27
C ALA A 378 0.32 -21.43 -1.85
N THR A 379 0.12 -22.60 -2.45
CA THR A 379 -0.84 -23.60 -1.97
C THR A 379 -0.13 -24.55 -1.04
N VAL A 380 -0.71 -24.79 0.13
CA VAL A 380 -0.25 -25.76 1.12
C VAL A 380 -1.23 -26.92 1.15
N THR A 381 -0.73 -28.14 0.97
CA THR A 381 -1.50 -29.38 1.06
C THR A 381 -0.92 -30.25 2.16
N ILE A 382 -1.77 -30.82 3.02
CA ILE A 382 -1.36 -31.67 4.14
C ILE A 382 -1.90 -33.09 3.89
N GLU A 383 -1.01 -34.05 3.70
CA GLU A 383 -1.35 -35.45 3.38
C GLU A 383 -0.39 -36.40 4.12
N ASP A 384 -0.91 -37.46 4.74
CA ASP A 384 -0.15 -38.58 5.32
C ASP A 384 1.07 -38.22 6.21
N GLY A 385 0.97 -37.12 6.97
CA GLY A 385 2.05 -36.67 7.88
C GLY A 385 3.08 -35.75 7.22
N THR A 386 2.87 -35.40 5.95
CA THR A 386 3.71 -34.51 5.16
C THR A 386 2.94 -33.23 4.80
N VAL A 387 3.66 -32.11 4.74
CA VAL A 387 3.17 -30.80 4.32
C VAL A 387 3.86 -30.41 3.03
N THR A 388 3.08 -30.29 1.95
CA THR A 388 3.59 -29.88 0.64
C THR A 388 3.22 -28.43 0.37
N LYS A 389 4.22 -27.58 0.16
CA LYS A 389 4.03 -26.17 -0.23
C LYS A 389 4.44 -25.99 -1.68
N ARG A 390 3.54 -25.46 -2.50
CA ARG A 390 3.78 -25.16 -3.92
C ARG A 390 3.56 -23.68 -4.21
N ARG A 391 4.59 -22.99 -4.70
CA ARG A 391 4.50 -21.63 -5.22
C ARG A 391 3.91 -21.67 -6.63
N ASN A 392 2.70 -21.13 -6.78
CA ASN A 392 1.99 -21.16 -8.06
C ASN A 392 2.46 -20.04 -8.99
N PRO A 393 2.40 -20.25 -10.31
CA PRO A 393 2.65 -19.20 -11.29
C PRO A 393 1.73 -17.98 -11.11
N ARG A 394 2.28 -16.78 -11.29
CA ARG A 394 1.52 -15.53 -11.30
C ARG A 394 1.35 -15.02 -12.73
N ALA A 395 0.12 -15.05 -13.23
CA ALA A 395 -0.17 -14.69 -14.62
C ALA A 395 0.10 -13.21 -14.93
N TYR A 396 0.05 -12.35 -13.92
CA TYR A 396 0.30 -10.92 -14.07
C TYR A 396 1.79 -10.57 -14.30
N ARG A 397 2.73 -11.48 -14.04
CA ARG A 397 4.17 -11.23 -14.22
C ARG A 397 4.65 -11.79 -15.54
N HIS A 398 5.68 -11.17 -16.11
CA HIS A 398 6.42 -11.79 -17.20
C HIS A 398 6.94 -13.19 -16.79
N GLU A 399 6.80 -14.18 -17.68
CA GLU A 399 7.06 -15.60 -17.40
C GLU A 399 8.47 -15.87 -16.85
N ARG A 400 9.48 -15.18 -17.40
CA ARG A 400 10.88 -15.30 -16.96
C ARG A 400 11.08 -14.73 -15.55
N LEU A 401 10.43 -13.60 -15.25
CA LEU A 401 10.48 -12.97 -13.93
C LEU A 401 9.79 -13.87 -12.90
N ASP A 402 8.58 -14.35 -13.19
CA ASP A 402 7.84 -15.26 -12.31
C ASP A 402 8.65 -16.54 -12.01
N SER A 403 9.13 -17.20 -13.06
CA SER A 403 9.91 -18.45 -12.91
C SER A 403 11.17 -18.24 -12.09
N ARG A 404 11.89 -17.12 -12.30
CA ARG A 404 13.07 -16.76 -11.52
C ARG A 404 12.72 -16.54 -10.04
N LEU A 405 11.72 -15.71 -9.76
CA LEU A 405 11.31 -15.38 -8.39
C LEU A 405 10.80 -16.59 -7.62
N ARG A 406 9.96 -17.44 -8.21
CA ARG A 406 9.50 -18.68 -7.56
C ARG A 406 10.68 -19.58 -7.19
N ARG A 407 11.61 -19.75 -8.11
CA ARG A 407 12.80 -20.60 -7.90
C ARG A 407 13.74 -20.05 -6.83
N GLU A 408 14.02 -18.75 -6.88
CA GLU A 408 14.87 -18.07 -5.89
C GLU A 408 14.24 -18.12 -4.50
N ARG A 409 12.94 -17.81 -4.36
CA ARG A 409 12.23 -17.86 -3.08
C ARG A 409 12.10 -19.27 -2.53
N THR A 410 11.87 -20.27 -3.38
CA THR A 410 11.84 -21.68 -2.96
C THR A 410 13.19 -22.10 -2.39
N ARG A 411 14.30 -21.73 -3.04
CA ARG A 411 15.65 -22.00 -2.53
C ARG A 411 15.93 -21.24 -1.24
N LEU A 412 15.52 -19.99 -1.15
CA LEU A 412 15.75 -19.15 0.02
C LEU A 412 15.00 -19.69 1.23
N GLU A 413 13.71 -20.00 1.10
CA GLU A 413 12.89 -20.57 2.18
C GLU A 413 13.45 -21.91 2.67
N ALA A 414 13.83 -22.81 1.75
CA ALA A 414 14.51 -24.07 2.09
C ALA A 414 15.81 -23.82 2.89
N ARG A 415 16.61 -22.85 2.44
CA ARG A 415 17.90 -22.51 3.06
C ARG A 415 17.70 -21.93 4.46
N LEU A 416 16.80 -20.97 4.61
CA LEU A 416 16.51 -20.32 5.90
C LEU A 416 15.93 -21.32 6.90
N THR A 417 14.99 -22.17 6.46
CA THR A 417 14.44 -23.25 7.31
C THR A 417 15.54 -24.18 7.82
N SER A 418 16.44 -24.62 6.92
CA SER A 418 17.57 -25.48 7.30
C SER A 418 18.56 -24.75 8.21
N GLN A 419 18.82 -23.46 7.98
CA GLN A 419 19.75 -22.66 8.76
C GLN A 419 19.23 -22.39 10.17
N ALA A 420 17.95 -22.05 10.33
CA ALA A 420 17.28 -21.93 11.62
C ALA A 420 17.47 -23.20 12.47
N ARG A 421 17.26 -24.38 11.87
CA ARG A 421 17.53 -25.66 12.54
C ARG A 421 18.98 -25.84 12.98
N ARG A 422 19.95 -25.44 12.14
CA ARG A 422 21.39 -25.54 12.45
C ARG A 422 21.81 -24.66 13.62
N VAL A 423 21.15 -23.51 13.80
CA VAL A 423 21.41 -22.60 14.93
C VAL A 423 20.57 -22.95 16.17
N GLY A 424 19.85 -24.07 16.16
CA GLY A 424 19.15 -24.60 17.33
C GLY A 424 17.68 -24.18 17.44
N VAL A 425 17.12 -23.53 16.42
CA VAL A 425 15.69 -23.19 16.37
C VAL A 425 14.90 -24.36 15.79
N PRO A 426 13.88 -24.91 16.48
CA PRO A 426 13.05 -25.97 15.94
C PRO A 426 12.28 -25.48 14.71
N THR A 427 12.38 -26.24 13.63
CA THR A 427 11.63 -26.05 12.38
C THR A 427 11.13 -27.42 11.90
N PRO A 428 10.25 -27.50 10.90
CA PRO A 428 9.98 -28.75 10.20
C PRO A 428 11.25 -29.31 9.55
N ILE A 429 11.38 -30.64 9.49
CA ILE A 429 12.38 -31.26 8.60
C ILE A 429 11.93 -31.03 7.16
N LEU A 430 12.87 -30.62 6.31
CA LEU A 430 12.66 -30.48 4.88
C LEU A 430 12.98 -31.82 4.21
N GLU A 431 11.96 -32.51 3.73
CA GLU A 431 12.05 -33.85 3.13
C GLU A 431 12.44 -33.79 1.65
N ASP A 432 11.93 -32.81 0.90
CA ASP A 432 12.24 -32.62 -0.52
C ASP A 432 12.15 -31.14 -0.94
N VAL A 433 12.91 -30.78 -1.98
CA VAL A 433 13.02 -29.43 -2.52
C VAL A 433 13.15 -29.49 -4.04
N ASP A 434 12.16 -28.97 -4.77
CA ASP A 434 12.21 -28.80 -6.22
C ASP A 434 11.98 -27.33 -6.58
N PRO A 435 13.06 -26.52 -6.71
CA PRO A 435 12.95 -25.11 -7.02
C PRO A 435 12.39 -24.80 -8.41
N GLU A 436 12.57 -25.70 -9.38
CA GLU A 436 12.07 -25.47 -10.74
C GLU A 436 10.54 -25.59 -10.78
N ARG A 437 9.98 -26.51 -9.98
CA ARG A 437 8.52 -26.64 -9.77
C ARG A 437 7.96 -25.76 -8.64
N GLY A 438 8.82 -25.02 -7.94
CA GLY A 438 8.46 -24.19 -6.79
C GLY A 438 7.90 -25.00 -5.61
N LEU A 439 8.44 -26.19 -5.37
CA LEU A 439 7.93 -27.17 -4.40
C LEU A 439 8.86 -27.30 -3.18
N LEU A 440 8.26 -27.30 -2.00
CA LEU A 440 8.89 -27.69 -0.74
C LEU A 440 8.03 -28.76 -0.07
N VAL A 441 8.66 -29.80 0.44
CA VAL A 441 8.01 -30.87 1.17
C VAL A 441 8.59 -30.91 2.57
N PHE A 442 7.74 -30.75 3.58
CA PHE A 442 8.11 -30.67 4.98
C PHE A 442 7.46 -31.79 5.79
N GLU A 443 8.13 -32.23 6.84
CA GLU A 443 7.51 -32.97 7.93
C GLU A 443 6.37 -32.15 8.56
N ARG A 444 5.25 -32.79 8.90
CA ARG A 444 4.21 -32.14 9.71
C ARG A 444 4.64 -32.06 11.17
N VAL A 445 4.67 -30.83 11.71
CA VAL A 445 5.06 -30.57 13.11
C VAL A 445 3.97 -29.86 13.91
N GLY A 446 3.94 -30.12 15.21
CA GLY A 446 2.99 -29.57 16.17
C GLY A 446 1.54 -30.02 15.93
N ASP A 447 0.73 -29.95 16.99
CA ASP A 447 -0.69 -30.30 16.98
C ASP A 447 -1.62 -29.08 16.93
N ALA A 448 -1.15 -27.88 17.29
CA ALA A 448 -1.91 -26.63 17.23
C ALA A 448 -1.06 -25.45 16.73
N ASP A 449 -1.73 -24.36 16.32
CA ASP A 449 -1.05 -23.07 16.09
C ASP A 449 -0.83 -22.37 17.44
N LEU A 450 0.21 -21.54 17.54
CA LEU A 450 0.39 -20.66 18.71
C LEU A 450 -0.85 -19.80 18.96
N ARG A 451 -1.56 -19.44 17.89
CA ARG A 451 -2.82 -18.70 17.98
C ARG A 451 -3.84 -19.36 18.90
N ASP A 452 -3.85 -20.69 18.94
CA ASP A 452 -4.86 -21.45 19.68
C ASP A 452 -4.48 -21.66 21.16
N ASP A 453 -3.23 -21.40 21.56
CA ASP A 453 -2.77 -21.37 22.97
C ASP A 453 -1.58 -20.41 23.12
N PRO A 454 -1.83 -19.08 23.16
CA PRO A 454 -0.79 -18.06 23.23
C PRO A 454 -0.26 -17.86 24.67
N ALA A 455 -0.10 -18.94 25.45
CA ALA A 455 0.41 -18.82 26.81
C ALA A 455 1.81 -18.19 26.84
N GLU A 456 2.09 -17.39 27.88
CA GLU A 456 3.33 -16.62 28.04
C GLU A 456 4.60 -17.46 27.81
N ARG A 457 4.60 -18.72 28.27
CA ARG A 457 5.72 -19.67 28.05
C ARG A 457 6.03 -19.90 26.56
N HIS A 458 5.00 -20.02 25.71
CA HIS A 458 5.17 -20.23 24.28
C HIS A 458 5.64 -18.95 23.59
N VAL A 459 5.05 -17.81 23.95
CA VAL A 459 5.45 -16.49 23.46
C VAL A 459 6.92 -16.19 23.76
N ARG A 460 7.36 -16.43 25.00
CA ARG A 460 8.78 -16.28 25.39
C ARG A 460 9.69 -17.21 24.59
N ALA A 461 9.28 -18.45 24.31
CA ALA A 461 10.09 -19.38 23.54
C ALA A 461 10.26 -18.91 22.08
N VAL A 462 9.19 -18.43 21.45
CA VAL A 462 9.23 -17.84 20.10
C VAL A 462 10.15 -16.64 20.06
N ALA A 463 10.05 -15.72 21.03
CA ALA A 463 10.93 -14.56 21.09
C ALA A 463 12.42 -14.95 21.21
N ARG A 464 12.75 -16.02 21.93
CA ARG A 464 14.13 -16.56 21.97
C ARG A 464 14.55 -17.15 20.63
N HIS A 465 13.65 -17.83 19.92
CA HIS A 465 13.93 -18.35 18.57
C HIS A 465 14.19 -17.20 17.59
N LEU A 466 13.41 -16.12 17.64
CA LEU A 466 13.63 -14.92 16.84
C LEU A 466 14.99 -14.29 17.16
N ALA A 467 15.35 -14.16 18.45
CA ALA A 467 16.68 -13.69 18.85
C ALA A 467 17.81 -14.56 18.24
N THR A 468 17.64 -15.88 18.27
CA THR A 468 18.64 -16.81 17.75
C THR A 468 18.83 -16.70 16.23
N ILE A 469 17.74 -16.54 15.46
CA ILE A 469 17.88 -16.36 14.00
C ILE A 469 18.42 -14.96 13.63
N HIS A 470 18.04 -13.91 14.38
CA HIS A 470 18.54 -12.55 14.17
C HIS A 470 20.04 -12.48 14.46
N ASP A 471 20.51 -13.07 15.56
CA ASP A 471 21.95 -13.20 15.86
C ASP A 471 22.71 -14.02 14.81
N ALA A 472 22.01 -14.83 14.01
CA ALA A 472 22.58 -15.61 12.91
C ALA A 472 22.49 -14.92 11.54
N GLY A 473 22.04 -13.66 11.48
CA GLY A 473 22.10 -12.82 10.28
C GLY A 473 20.91 -12.96 9.33
N PHE A 474 19.73 -13.36 9.82
CA PHE A 474 18.53 -13.45 8.98
C PHE A 474 17.23 -13.28 9.75
N VAL A 475 16.19 -12.86 9.02
CA VAL A 475 14.82 -12.70 9.53
C VAL A 475 13.92 -13.86 9.08
N HIS A 476 12.88 -14.10 9.85
CA HIS A 476 11.73 -14.92 9.46
C HIS A 476 10.90 -14.22 8.38
N GLY A 477 10.69 -12.90 8.53
CA GLY A 477 9.95 -12.05 7.60
C GLY A 477 8.43 -12.08 7.73
N ASP A 478 7.86 -13.02 8.50
CA ASP A 478 6.42 -13.11 8.80
C ASP A 478 6.14 -13.92 10.10
N PRO A 479 6.77 -13.59 11.25
CA PRO A 479 6.63 -14.39 12.45
C PRO A 479 5.29 -14.13 13.16
N THR A 480 4.19 -14.64 12.60
CA THR A 480 2.84 -14.52 13.19
C THR A 480 2.48 -15.73 14.06
N THR A 481 1.44 -15.61 14.89
CA THR A 481 0.90 -16.71 15.70
C THR A 481 0.38 -17.89 14.88
N ARG A 482 0.13 -17.72 13.58
CA ARG A 482 -0.23 -18.79 12.63
C ARG A 482 1.01 -19.49 12.04
N ASN A 483 2.15 -18.82 12.01
CA ASN A 483 3.42 -19.34 11.51
C ASN A 483 4.28 -19.96 12.63
N VAL A 484 3.65 -20.30 13.76
CA VAL A 484 4.28 -21.03 14.85
C VAL A 484 3.41 -22.23 15.22
N ARG A 485 3.99 -23.42 15.17
CA ARG A 485 3.34 -24.67 15.59
C ARG A 485 3.78 -25.06 17.00
N ILE A 486 2.83 -25.47 17.83
CA ILE A 486 3.07 -25.91 19.21
C ILE A 486 2.67 -27.37 19.39
N GLU A 487 3.30 -28.07 20.33
CA GLU A 487 2.89 -29.40 20.80
C GLU A 487 2.26 -29.28 22.20
N ARG A 488 0.96 -29.57 22.32
CA ARG A 488 0.24 -29.45 23.61
C ARG A 488 0.50 -30.61 24.57
N ALA A 489 0.76 -31.81 24.03
CA ALA A 489 0.79 -33.05 24.80
C ALA A 489 2.20 -33.57 25.17
N ALA A 490 3.27 -32.98 24.64
CA ALA A 490 4.63 -33.47 24.85
C ALA A 490 5.25 -32.93 26.16
N SER A 491 6.07 -33.76 26.82
CA SER A 491 6.90 -33.33 27.96
C SER A 491 8.01 -32.34 27.56
N ASP A 492 8.31 -32.30 26.27
CA ASP A 492 9.27 -31.40 25.63
C ASP A 492 8.44 -30.33 24.92
N ASP A 493 8.22 -29.21 25.60
CA ASP A 493 7.37 -28.08 25.22
C ASP A 493 7.96 -27.38 23.97
N ARG A 494 7.84 -28.01 22.78
CA ARG A 494 8.51 -27.56 21.54
C ARG A 494 7.64 -26.58 20.76
N ARG A 495 8.31 -25.57 20.17
CA ARG A 495 7.71 -24.54 19.32
C ARG A 495 8.49 -24.52 18.01
N TYR A 496 7.78 -24.72 16.91
CA TYR A 496 8.40 -24.76 15.59
C TYR A 496 8.08 -23.48 14.86
N LEU A 497 9.10 -22.77 14.39
CA LEU A 497 8.92 -21.72 13.41
C LEU A 497 8.67 -22.37 12.04
N ILE A 498 7.61 -21.95 11.35
CA ILE A 498 7.24 -22.44 10.02
C ILE A 498 7.06 -21.26 9.06
N ASP A 499 7.13 -21.53 7.75
CA ASP A 499 6.94 -20.51 6.70
C ASP A 499 7.97 -19.36 6.71
N PHE A 500 9.23 -19.68 6.39
CA PHE A 500 10.26 -18.67 6.08
C PHE A 500 10.08 -18.06 4.67
N GLY A 501 8.86 -18.04 4.14
CA GLY A 501 8.59 -17.69 2.74
C GLY A 501 8.86 -16.24 2.38
N LEU A 502 8.92 -15.35 3.38
CA LEU A 502 9.28 -13.93 3.27
C LEU A 502 10.62 -13.59 3.92
N GLY A 503 11.33 -14.59 4.47
CA GLY A 503 12.60 -14.37 5.16
C GLY A 503 13.75 -14.07 4.20
N TYR A 504 14.78 -13.40 4.71
CA TYR A 504 15.99 -13.07 3.97
C TYR A 504 17.17 -12.83 4.92
N PHE A 505 18.39 -12.84 4.36
CA PHE A 505 19.61 -12.49 5.09
C PHE A 505 19.77 -10.98 5.19
N THR A 506 20.10 -10.50 6.37
CA THR A 506 20.30 -9.08 6.66
C THR A 506 21.13 -8.95 7.94
N ASP A 507 21.86 -7.85 8.07
CA ASP A 507 22.56 -7.44 9.29
C ASP A 507 21.96 -6.12 9.85
N ASP A 508 20.83 -5.68 9.29
CA ASP A 508 20.17 -4.42 9.66
C ASP A 508 19.26 -4.62 10.88
N PRO A 509 19.50 -3.92 12.01
CA PRO A 509 18.64 -3.99 13.18
C PRO A 509 17.18 -3.59 12.92
N GLU A 510 16.90 -2.76 11.92
CA GLU A 510 15.53 -2.36 11.57
C GLU A 510 14.73 -3.54 10.99
N ASP A 511 15.38 -4.41 10.20
CA ASP A 511 14.74 -5.62 9.65
C ASP A 511 14.39 -6.62 10.79
N TYR A 512 15.28 -6.78 11.79
CA TYR A 512 15.02 -7.59 12.98
C TYR A 512 13.91 -7.01 13.87
N ALA A 513 13.88 -5.67 13.98
CA ALA A 513 12.84 -4.97 14.71
C ALA A 513 11.48 -5.17 14.06
N MET A 514 11.43 -5.24 12.73
CA MET A 514 10.20 -5.53 12.00
C MET A 514 9.63 -6.92 12.32
N ASP A 515 10.47 -7.95 12.42
CA ASP A 515 10.02 -9.30 12.83
C ASP A 515 9.37 -9.27 14.22
N LEU A 516 9.99 -8.58 15.19
CA LEU A 516 9.38 -8.40 16.52
C LEU A 516 8.07 -7.63 16.45
N HIS A 517 8.03 -6.58 15.64
CA HIS A 517 6.84 -5.77 15.46
C HIS A 517 5.68 -6.58 14.88
N VAL A 518 5.91 -7.38 13.83
CA VAL A 518 4.91 -8.27 13.22
C VAL A 518 4.41 -9.30 14.22
N PHE A 519 5.30 -9.87 15.03
CA PHE A 519 4.90 -10.82 16.07
C PHE A 519 4.03 -10.16 17.15
N ASP A 520 4.40 -8.98 17.63
CA ASP A 520 3.64 -8.20 18.62
C ASP A 520 2.23 -7.83 18.10
N GLN A 521 2.12 -7.42 16.83
CA GLN A 521 0.84 -7.16 16.18
C GLN A 521 -0.03 -8.43 16.08
N SER A 522 0.59 -9.57 15.76
CA SER A 522 -0.11 -10.84 15.69
C SER A 522 -0.66 -11.30 17.05
N LEU A 523 0.07 -11.03 18.14
CA LEU A 523 -0.39 -11.29 19.51
C LEU A 523 -1.57 -10.39 19.89
N THR A 524 -1.50 -9.10 19.53
CA THR A 524 -2.59 -8.13 19.76
C THR A 524 -3.90 -8.57 19.14
N GLY A 525 -3.87 -9.16 17.93
CA GLY A 525 -5.07 -9.68 17.26
C GLY A 525 -5.56 -11.04 17.77
N THR A 526 -4.87 -11.67 18.73
CA THR A 526 -5.12 -13.07 19.12
C THR A 526 -5.45 -13.24 20.61
N ALA A 527 -4.84 -12.45 21.50
CA ALA A 527 -4.91 -12.65 22.94
C ALA A 527 -5.51 -11.45 23.67
N ASP A 528 -6.40 -11.71 24.64
CA ASP A 528 -7.03 -10.67 25.46
C ASP A 528 -6.01 -9.90 26.33
N ASP A 529 -4.95 -10.56 26.81
CA ASP A 529 -3.86 -9.98 27.60
C ASP A 529 -2.59 -9.77 26.77
N SER A 530 -2.76 -9.18 25.58
CA SER A 530 -1.66 -9.02 24.61
C SER A 530 -0.53 -8.13 25.11
N GLU A 531 -0.80 -7.07 25.89
CA GLU A 531 0.23 -6.17 26.42
C GLU A 531 1.24 -6.92 27.32
N SER A 532 0.74 -7.79 28.20
CA SER A 532 1.57 -8.62 29.08
C SER A 532 2.42 -9.61 28.29
N LEU A 533 1.81 -10.26 27.27
CA LEU A 533 2.51 -11.20 26.39
C LEU A 533 3.61 -10.52 25.56
N ILE A 534 3.34 -9.32 25.04
CA ILE A 534 4.32 -8.51 24.30
C ILE A 534 5.48 -8.12 25.21
N ALA A 535 5.20 -7.65 26.44
CA ALA A 535 6.24 -7.33 27.40
C ALA A 535 7.11 -8.56 27.73
N ALA A 536 6.48 -9.74 27.90
CA ALA A 536 7.18 -11.01 28.13
C ALA A 536 8.03 -11.44 26.93
N ALA A 537 7.52 -11.25 25.70
CA ALA A 537 8.25 -11.53 24.45
C ALA A 537 9.51 -10.66 24.35
N ARG A 538 9.36 -9.34 24.50
CA ARG A 538 10.46 -8.37 24.42
C ARG A 538 11.53 -8.63 25.47
N GLU A 539 11.14 -8.97 26.69
CA GLU A 539 12.10 -9.33 27.75
C GLU A 539 12.85 -10.64 27.44
N ALA A 540 12.14 -11.64 26.91
CA ALA A 540 12.77 -12.89 26.49
C ALA A 540 13.74 -12.68 25.32
N TYR A 541 13.39 -11.83 24.35
CA TYR A 541 14.26 -11.43 23.26
C TYR A 541 15.51 -10.72 23.76
N ARG A 542 15.32 -9.70 24.63
CA ARG A 542 16.41 -8.94 25.26
C ARG A 542 17.43 -9.83 25.96
N THR A 543 16.95 -10.84 26.68
CA THR A 543 17.81 -11.77 27.43
C THR A 543 18.56 -12.75 26.52
N ALA A 544 17.98 -13.10 25.36
CA ALA A 544 18.52 -14.14 24.49
C ALA A 544 19.43 -13.61 23.39
N SER A 545 19.18 -12.41 22.86
CA SER A 545 19.98 -11.85 21.77
C SER A 545 21.35 -11.38 22.25
N SER A 546 22.35 -11.55 21.39
CA SER A 546 23.71 -11.02 21.58
C SER A 546 23.81 -9.50 21.47
N ALA A 547 22.88 -8.85 20.76
CA ALA A 547 22.85 -7.40 20.52
C ALA A 547 21.41 -6.84 20.52
N PRO A 548 20.70 -6.87 21.66
CA PRO A 548 19.27 -6.54 21.71
C PRO A 548 18.96 -5.05 21.56
N GLU A 549 19.83 -4.15 22.05
CA GLU A 549 19.49 -2.72 22.15
C GLU A 549 19.28 -2.03 20.79
N PRO A 550 20.14 -2.22 19.76
CA PRO A 550 19.87 -1.64 18.44
C PRO A 550 18.53 -2.06 17.85
N VAL A 551 18.14 -3.32 18.06
CA VAL A 551 16.86 -3.86 17.56
C VAL A 551 15.67 -3.25 18.32
N LEU A 552 15.76 -3.17 19.66
CA LEU A 552 14.69 -2.63 20.49
C LEU A 552 14.57 -1.11 20.42
N ASP A 553 15.65 -0.40 20.09
CA ASP A 553 15.64 1.02 19.73
C ASP A 553 14.91 1.23 18.39
N SER A 554 15.29 0.48 17.35
CA SER A 554 14.60 0.52 16.04
C SER A 554 13.13 0.15 16.15
N LEU A 555 12.77 -0.83 16.99
CA LEU A 555 11.38 -1.21 17.25
C LEU A 555 10.57 -0.02 17.79
N ARG A 556 11.11 0.71 18.78
CA ARG A 556 10.46 1.90 19.34
C ARG A 556 10.29 3.01 18.29
N GLU A 557 11.25 3.16 17.38
CA GLU A 557 11.09 4.09 16.26
C GLU A 557 9.98 3.65 15.30
N ILE A 558 9.93 2.37 14.91
CA ILE A 558 8.89 1.82 14.04
C ILE A 558 7.51 2.05 14.67
N GLU A 559 7.35 1.78 15.97
CA GLU A 559 6.10 2.00 16.70
C GLU A 559 5.71 3.48 16.78
N GLY A 560 6.70 4.37 16.91
CA GLY A 560 6.48 5.81 16.89
C GLY A 560 6.09 6.37 15.52
N ARG A 561 6.37 5.65 14.43
CA ARG A 561 6.12 6.11 13.04
C ARG A 561 4.66 5.98 12.58
N GLY A 562 3.71 5.54 13.42
CA GLY A 562 2.26 5.49 13.10
C GLY A 562 1.85 4.47 12.01
N ARG A 563 2.84 3.79 11.40
CA ARG A 563 2.71 2.85 10.29
C ARG A 563 1.96 1.57 10.66
N TYR A 564 1.95 1.18 11.93
CA TYR A 564 1.44 -0.11 12.38
C TYR A 564 0.74 -0.11 13.77
N GLN A 565 0.53 1.05 14.39
CA GLN A 565 -0.45 1.20 15.49
C GLN A 565 -1.86 1.28 14.89
#